data_AF-A0A379QP16-F1
#
_entry.id   AF-A0A379QP16-F1
#
_cell.length_a   1.000
_cell.length_b   1.000
_cell.length_c   1.000
_cell.angle_alpha   90.00
_cell.angle_beta   90.00
_cell.angle_gamma   90.00
#
_symmetry.space_group_name_H-M   'P 1'
#
loop_
_entity.id
_entity.type
_entity.pdbx_description
1 polymer ?
#
loop_
_entity_poly.entity_id
_entity_poly.type
_entity_poly.pdbx_seq_one_letter_code
_entity_poly.pdbx_strand_id
1 'polypeptide(L)'
;MTKKTIVASAGGTVSGAVTPNRPSWASVRSNYPDNSVSKAEFYPKISKALALSIDSPAYTNTCALRMSYALNKSGVRLGSPPGNGRVTGDDGVVYWLRVKELRRKLFKLFGDPDFHLLYPERMPDPLLNECDLNARICDANAYVKDYPDEYKARLDYAYSNFMPNVKGKNGIIVFDVKGWGDATGHFTLWEDGNLLYVSEGSEENNPSSPSYYVWYIDPRIEYNADRTFIPQTVEVHFWELK
;
A
#
# COMPACT_ATOMS: atom_id res chain seq x y z
N MET A 1 0.74 -3.24 28.44
CA MET A 1 -0.50 -2.44 28.26
C MET A 1 -1.63 -3.30 27.73
N THR A 2 -2.75 -3.32 28.45
CA THR A 2 -4.01 -4.00 28.11
C THR A 2 -4.68 -3.29 26.93
N LYS A 3 -5.31 -4.00 25.98
CA LYS A 3 -6.09 -3.36 24.91
C LYS A 3 -7.24 -2.57 25.55
N LYS A 4 -7.47 -1.33 25.11
CA LYS A 4 -8.58 -0.51 25.60
C LYS A 4 -9.90 -1.14 25.18
N THR A 5 -10.87 -1.19 26.08
CA THR A 5 -12.23 -1.65 25.82
C THR A 5 -13.17 -0.47 25.69
N ILE A 6 -14.12 -0.57 24.76
CA ILE A 6 -15.20 0.39 24.57
C ILE A 6 -16.46 -0.20 25.19
N VAL A 7 -17.15 0.60 26.00
CA VAL A 7 -18.50 0.33 26.51
C VAL A 7 -19.40 1.49 26.09
N ALA A 8 -20.58 1.18 25.58
CA ALA A 8 -21.61 2.18 25.30
C ALA A 8 -22.63 2.17 26.44
N SER A 9 -23.10 3.34 26.87
CA SER A 9 -24.15 3.45 27.87
C SER A 9 -25.30 4.31 27.36
N ALA A 10 -26.54 3.81 27.46
CA ALA A 10 -27.75 4.54 27.13
C ALA A 10 -28.86 4.19 28.13
N GLY A 11 -29.55 5.19 28.66
CA GLY A 11 -30.70 4.99 29.57
C GLY A 11 -30.39 4.12 30.81
N GLY A 12 -29.18 4.20 31.36
CA GLY A 12 -28.77 3.38 32.51
C GLY A 12 -28.35 1.94 32.17
N THR A 13 -28.44 1.53 30.91
CA THR A 13 -27.93 0.23 30.44
C THR A 13 -26.53 0.41 29.85
N VAL A 14 -25.60 -0.48 30.19
CA VAL A 14 -24.22 -0.51 29.67
C VAL A 14 -24.06 -1.73 28.77
N SER A 15 -23.46 -1.55 27.59
CA SER A 15 -23.16 -2.63 26.66
C SER A 15 -22.09 -3.57 27.23
N GLY A 16 -21.98 -4.77 26.66
CA GLY A 16 -20.76 -5.56 26.81
C GLY A 16 -19.52 -4.77 26.35
N ALA A 17 -18.40 -5.00 27.00
CA ALA A 17 -17.13 -4.39 26.63
C ALA A 17 -16.63 -4.96 25.29
N VAL A 18 -16.43 -4.09 24.30
CA VAL A 18 -15.86 -4.46 23.00
C VAL A 18 -14.40 -4.05 22.96
N THR A 19 -13.53 -4.96 22.53
CA THR A 19 -12.11 -4.64 22.31
C THR A 19 -11.89 -4.33 20.83
N PRO A 20 -11.53 -3.10 20.45
CA PRO A 20 -11.21 -2.77 19.06
C PRO A 20 -10.00 -3.58 18.58
N ASN A 21 -10.09 -4.12 17.36
CA ASN A 21 -9.00 -4.85 16.73
C ASN A 21 -8.08 -3.95 15.92
N ARG A 22 -8.51 -2.74 15.55
CA ARG A 22 -7.77 -1.78 14.73
C ARG A 22 -7.41 -0.52 15.55
N PRO A 23 -6.28 0.14 15.27
CA PRO A 23 -5.95 1.43 15.87
C PRO A 23 -6.88 2.53 15.36
N SER A 24 -6.91 3.68 16.05
CA SER A 24 -7.70 4.82 15.58
C SER A 24 -7.05 5.51 14.38
N TRP A 25 -7.87 6.05 13.48
CA TRP A 25 -7.42 6.83 12.32
C TRP A 25 -6.52 7.99 12.76
N ALA A 26 -6.99 8.81 13.71
CA ALA A 26 -6.25 9.98 14.18
C ALA A 26 -4.85 9.63 14.73
N SER A 27 -4.71 8.46 15.37
CA SER A 27 -3.41 8.01 15.88
C SER A 27 -2.52 7.51 14.75
N VAL A 28 -3.05 6.73 13.80
CA VAL A 28 -2.24 6.21 12.69
C VAL A 28 -1.81 7.34 11.76
N ARG A 29 -2.74 8.22 11.40
CA ARG A 29 -2.50 9.38 10.53
C ARG A 29 -1.43 10.33 11.06
N SER A 30 -1.47 10.64 12.36
CA SER A 30 -0.49 11.55 12.97
C SER A 30 0.92 10.96 13.09
N ASN A 31 1.04 9.62 13.07
CA ASN A 31 2.33 8.93 13.12
C ASN A 31 2.83 8.46 11.74
N TYR A 32 2.03 8.57 10.68
CA TYR A 32 2.38 8.05 9.36
C TYR A 32 3.30 9.01 8.62
N PRO A 33 4.53 8.61 8.27
CA PRO A 33 5.41 9.41 7.43
C PRO A 33 4.90 9.32 5.98
N ASP A 34 4.15 10.32 5.53
CA ASP A 34 3.62 10.42 4.17
C ASP A 34 4.70 10.86 3.15
N ASN A 35 4.32 11.10 1.89
CA ASN A 35 5.22 11.55 0.82
C ASN A 35 6.00 12.82 1.16
N SER A 36 5.52 13.67 2.08
CA SER A 36 6.24 14.89 2.48
C SER A 36 7.47 14.61 3.33
N VAL A 37 7.57 13.41 3.93
CA VAL A 37 8.69 13.03 4.79
C VAL A 37 9.70 12.22 3.99
N SER A 38 10.88 12.80 3.74
CA SER A 38 11.96 12.14 3.01
C SER A 38 12.60 10.99 3.81
N LYS A 39 13.39 10.13 3.15
CA LYS A 39 14.19 9.10 3.87
C LYS A 39 15.15 9.73 4.88
N ALA A 40 15.77 10.86 4.53
CA ALA A 40 16.73 11.56 5.36
C ALA A 40 16.10 12.09 6.66
N GLU A 41 14.83 12.49 6.60
CA GLU A 41 14.07 12.91 7.76
C GLU A 41 13.47 11.72 8.53
N PHE A 42 13.07 10.66 7.83
CA PHE A 42 12.38 9.53 8.44
C PHE A 42 13.33 8.59 9.20
N TYR A 43 14.48 8.23 8.63
CA TYR A 43 15.36 7.22 9.21
C TYR A 43 15.89 7.58 10.61
N PRO A 44 16.28 8.83 10.89
CA PRO A 44 16.66 9.26 12.23
C PRO A 44 15.53 9.16 13.26
N LYS A 45 14.25 9.17 12.84
CA LYS A 45 13.10 8.95 13.76
C LYS A 45 13.00 7.50 14.24
N ILE A 46 13.66 6.57 13.56
CA ILE A 46 13.72 5.15 13.92
C ILE A 46 14.98 4.87 14.72
N SER A 47 16.16 5.11 14.12
CA SER A 47 17.44 4.95 14.82
C SER A 47 18.57 5.71 14.16
N LYS A 48 19.58 6.07 14.95
CA LYS A 48 20.85 6.60 14.43
C LYS A 48 21.54 5.60 13.48
N ALA A 49 21.46 4.30 13.78
CA ALA A 49 22.08 3.27 12.95
C ALA A 49 21.44 3.17 11.56
N LEU A 50 20.12 3.26 11.47
CA LEU A 50 19.41 3.27 10.18
C LEU A 50 19.73 4.53 9.38
N ALA A 51 19.87 5.69 10.04
CA ALA A 51 20.24 6.94 9.36
C ALA A 51 21.59 6.84 8.63
N LEU A 52 22.55 6.08 9.17
CA LEU A 52 23.85 5.81 8.52
C LEU A 52 23.74 4.88 7.29
N SER A 53 22.59 4.23 7.08
CA SER A 53 22.35 3.28 6.00
C SER A 53 21.37 3.80 4.94
N ILE A 54 21.21 5.12 4.81
CA ILE A 54 20.21 5.75 3.94
C ILE A 54 20.32 5.35 2.45
N ASP A 55 21.54 5.09 2.00
CA ASP A 55 21.88 4.70 0.62
C ASP A 55 21.93 3.18 0.43
N SER A 56 21.68 2.39 1.48
CA SER A 56 21.68 0.94 1.36
C SER A 56 20.51 0.47 0.49
N PRO A 57 20.76 -0.35 -0.55
CA PRO A 57 19.70 -0.94 -1.37
C PRO A 57 18.72 -1.79 -0.56
N ALA A 58 19.16 -2.32 0.59
CA ALA A 58 18.32 -3.09 1.49
C ALA A 58 17.16 -2.26 2.10
N TYR A 59 17.25 -0.93 2.07
CA TYR A 59 16.28 0.00 2.62
C TYR A 59 15.72 0.95 1.55
N THR A 60 15.71 0.58 0.27
CA THR A 60 15.13 1.45 -0.77
C THR A 60 13.62 1.52 -0.67
N ASN A 61 12.94 0.36 -0.54
CA ASN A 61 11.49 0.32 -0.41
C ASN A 61 11.06 0.60 1.04
N THR A 62 10.47 1.77 1.27
CA THR A 62 10.11 2.23 2.62
C THR A 62 8.64 2.05 2.99
N CYS A 63 7.78 1.48 2.11
CA CYS A 63 6.35 1.40 2.41
C CYS A 63 6.06 0.54 3.65
N ALA A 64 6.72 -0.62 3.75
CA ALA A 64 6.65 -1.50 4.91
C ALA A 64 7.15 -0.83 6.18
N LEU A 65 8.25 -0.10 6.08
CA LEU A 65 8.85 0.59 7.21
C LEU A 65 7.96 1.71 7.73
N ARG A 66 7.39 2.53 6.84
CA ARG A 66 6.47 3.63 7.17
C ARG A 66 5.19 3.13 7.85
N MET A 67 4.56 2.10 7.28
CA MET A 67 3.38 1.48 7.89
C MET A 67 3.70 0.82 9.23
N SER A 68 4.83 0.09 9.31
CA SER A 68 5.26 -0.54 10.56
C SER A 68 5.50 0.51 11.64
N TYR A 69 6.09 1.65 11.28
CA TYR A 69 6.32 2.77 12.19
C TYR A 69 5.01 3.32 12.74
N ALA A 70 4.09 3.71 11.84
CA ALA A 70 2.80 4.27 12.22
C ALA A 70 2.01 3.32 13.12
N LEU A 71 1.88 2.04 12.75
CA LEU A 71 1.15 1.05 13.53
C LEU A 71 1.73 0.86 14.94
N ASN A 72 3.05 0.71 15.06
CA ASN A 72 3.71 0.57 16.36
C ASN A 72 3.49 1.81 17.24
N LYS A 73 3.64 3.02 16.68
CA LYS A 73 3.40 4.28 17.40
C LYS A 73 1.93 4.50 17.76
N SER A 74 1.01 3.87 17.02
CA SER A 74 -0.42 3.85 17.32
C SER A 74 -0.87 2.70 18.23
N GLY A 75 0.08 2.03 18.89
CA GLY A 75 -0.19 0.99 19.89
C GLY A 75 -0.48 -0.40 19.35
N VAL A 76 -0.32 -0.63 18.04
CA VAL A 76 -0.40 -1.96 17.44
C VAL A 76 0.90 -2.71 17.70
N ARG A 77 0.81 -3.93 18.25
CA ARG A 77 1.98 -4.77 18.52
C ARG A 77 2.27 -5.68 17.34
N LEU A 78 3.16 -5.22 16.45
CA LEU A 78 3.58 -6.04 15.31
C LEU A 78 4.41 -7.25 15.76
N GLY A 79 5.26 -7.08 16.77
CA GLY A 79 6.22 -8.09 17.21
C GLY A 79 7.36 -8.24 16.20
N SER A 80 8.02 -9.40 16.19
CA SER A 80 9.09 -9.67 15.21
C SER A 80 8.54 -10.34 13.94
N PRO A 81 9.03 -9.96 12.75
CA PRO A 81 8.74 -10.68 11.51
C PRO A 81 9.44 -12.04 11.48
N PRO A 82 8.98 -12.95 10.61
CA PRO A 82 9.80 -14.10 10.22
C PRO A 82 11.08 -13.62 9.51
N GLY A 83 12.21 -14.26 9.82
CA GLY A 83 13.50 -13.95 9.22
C GLY A 83 14.11 -12.62 9.66
N ASN A 84 14.96 -12.04 8.80
CA ASN A 84 15.76 -10.85 9.10
C ASN A 84 15.19 -9.54 8.51
N GLY A 85 13.96 -9.55 8.00
CA GLY A 85 13.31 -8.41 7.36
C GLY A 85 12.86 -7.31 8.32
N ARG A 86 13.76 -6.81 9.17
CA ARG A 86 13.47 -5.84 10.24
C ARG A 86 14.63 -4.89 10.52
N VAL A 87 14.29 -3.76 11.14
CA VAL A 87 15.23 -2.93 11.91
C VAL A 87 14.74 -2.80 13.35
N THR A 88 15.65 -2.51 14.28
CA THR A 88 15.31 -2.16 15.67
C THR A 88 15.56 -0.67 15.84
N GLY A 89 14.56 0.06 16.33
CA GLY A 89 14.70 1.47 16.63
C GLY A 89 15.51 1.72 17.90
N ASP A 90 15.95 2.97 18.10
CA ASP A 90 16.61 3.41 19.34
C ASP A 90 15.65 3.30 20.55
N ASP A 91 14.35 3.22 20.30
CA ASP A 91 13.30 2.94 21.28
C ASP A 91 13.13 1.45 21.62
N GLY A 92 13.96 0.57 21.04
CA GLY A 92 13.88 -0.88 21.22
C GLY A 92 12.71 -1.55 20.48
N VAL A 93 11.93 -0.80 19.69
CA VAL A 93 10.80 -1.34 18.92
C VAL A 93 11.31 -1.94 17.61
N VAL A 94 10.73 -3.07 17.22
CA VAL A 94 11.03 -3.74 15.95
C VAL A 94 10.11 -3.21 14.85
N TYR A 95 10.71 -2.75 13.75
CA TYR A 95 10.01 -2.26 12.56
C TYR A 95 10.25 -3.18 11.36
N TRP A 96 9.17 -3.54 10.67
CA TRP A 96 9.18 -4.52 9.58
C TRP A 96 9.55 -3.86 8.25
N LEU A 97 10.36 -4.55 7.45
CA LEU A 97 10.86 -4.04 6.17
C LEU A 97 10.25 -4.73 4.94
N ARG A 98 9.66 -5.91 5.11
CA ARG A 98 9.21 -6.74 3.98
C ARG A 98 7.71 -6.59 3.76
N VAL A 99 7.34 -6.06 2.60
CA VAL A 99 5.95 -5.87 2.15
C VAL A 99 5.13 -7.15 2.29
N LYS A 100 5.63 -8.25 1.71
CA LYS A 100 4.95 -9.55 1.71
C LYS A 100 4.59 -10.03 3.12
N GLU A 101 5.52 -9.90 4.07
CA GLU A 101 5.30 -10.36 5.44
C GLU A 101 4.42 -9.40 6.23
N LEU A 102 4.60 -8.08 6.08
CA LEU A 102 3.76 -7.11 6.76
C LEU A 102 2.30 -7.19 6.27
N ARG A 103 2.08 -7.38 4.96
CA ARG A 103 0.75 -7.66 4.41
C ARG A 103 0.07 -8.82 5.15
N ARG A 104 0.71 -9.99 5.23
CA ARG A 104 0.16 -11.15 5.96
C ARG A 104 -0.14 -10.81 7.42
N LYS A 105 0.71 -10.02 8.05
CA LYS A 105 0.51 -9.57 9.43
C LYS A 105 -0.72 -8.66 9.57
N LEU A 106 -1.01 -7.78 8.60
CA LEU A 106 -2.22 -6.94 8.60
C LEU A 106 -3.49 -7.80 8.60
N PHE A 107 -3.61 -8.77 7.68
CA PHE A 107 -4.75 -9.71 7.67
C PHE A 107 -4.90 -10.47 8.99
N LYS A 108 -3.78 -10.94 9.57
CA LYS A 108 -3.81 -11.62 10.87
C LYS A 108 -4.27 -10.71 12.02
N LEU A 109 -3.95 -9.42 11.96
CA LEU A 109 -4.29 -8.45 13.02
C LEU A 109 -5.72 -7.92 12.89
N PHE A 110 -6.15 -7.62 11.67
CA PHE A 110 -7.36 -6.86 11.40
C PHE A 110 -8.50 -7.70 10.83
N GLY A 111 -8.25 -8.98 10.53
CA GLY A 111 -9.20 -9.87 9.89
C GLY A 111 -9.44 -9.47 8.44
N ASP A 112 -10.61 -9.84 7.93
CA ASP A 112 -11.02 -9.49 6.57
C ASP A 112 -11.09 -7.96 6.39
N PRO A 113 -10.74 -7.46 5.19
CA PRO A 113 -10.94 -6.05 4.86
C PRO A 113 -12.44 -5.73 4.83
N ASP A 114 -12.79 -4.46 5.09
CA ASP A 114 -14.18 -4.03 4.98
C ASP A 114 -14.62 -3.98 3.51
N PHE A 115 -13.67 -3.72 2.61
CA PHE A 115 -13.87 -3.77 1.17
C PHE A 115 -12.71 -4.45 0.47
N HIS A 116 -13.04 -5.28 -0.51
CA HIS A 116 -12.10 -5.98 -1.36
C HIS A 116 -12.53 -5.81 -2.81
N LEU A 117 -11.58 -5.44 -3.66
CA LEU A 117 -11.72 -5.44 -5.12
C LEU A 117 -10.81 -6.53 -5.67
N LEU A 118 -11.38 -7.50 -6.37
CA LEU A 118 -10.64 -8.47 -7.20
C LEU A 118 -10.98 -8.18 -8.66
N TYR A 119 -9.98 -7.85 -9.47
CA TYR A 119 -10.20 -7.64 -10.90
C TYR A 119 -10.49 -8.98 -11.59
N PRO A 120 -11.57 -9.07 -12.39
CA PRO A 120 -11.98 -10.32 -13.02
C PRO A 120 -11.06 -10.71 -14.18
N GLU A 121 -10.51 -9.71 -14.86
CA GLU A 121 -9.67 -9.88 -16.04
C GLU A 121 -8.35 -9.15 -15.85
N ARG A 122 -7.30 -9.69 -16.47
CA ARG A 122 -6.00 -9.05 -16.56
C ARG A 122 -5.95 -8.23 -17.84
N MET A 123 -5.27 -7.10 -17.77
CA MET A 123 -4.91 -6.34 -18.96
C MET A 123 -4.00 -7.20 -19.87
N PRO A 124 -4.20 -7.16 -21.21
CA PRO A 124 -3.39 -7.90 -22.17
C PRO A 124 -1.89 -7.57 -22.04
N ASP A 125 -1.01 -8.52 -22.31
CA ASP A 125 0.42 -8.20 -22.40
C ASP A 125 0.65 -7.25 -23.60
N PRO A 126 1.47 -6.18 -23.47
CA PRO A 126 1.69 -5.23 -24.55
C PRO A 126 2.41 -5.89 -25.73
N LEU A 127 2.22 -5.40 -26.94
CA LEU A 127 2.98 -5.88 -28.09
C LEU A 127 4.41 -5.29 -28.05
N LEU A 128 5.40 -6.04 -28.54
CA LEU A 128 6.81 -5.59 -28.53
C LEU A 128 7.03 -4.27 -29.29
N ASN A 129 6.23 -4.02 -30.33
CA ASN A 129 6.31 -2.81 -31.15
C ASN A 129 5.60 -1.59 -30.50
N GLU A 130 4.85 -1.77 -29.41
CA GLU A 130 4.22 -0.70 -28.64
C GLU A 130 5.17 -0.08 -27.62
N CYS A 131 6.33 -0.72 -27.39
CA CYS A 131 7.35 -0.24 -26.47
C CYS A 131 8.56 0.29 -27.25
N ASP A 132 9.17 1.37 -26.74
CA ASP A 132 10.45 1.82 -27.26
C ASP A 132 11.52 0.83 -26.79
N LEU A 133 11.97 -0.05 -27.69
CA LEU A 133 12.99 -1.05 -27.40
C LEU A 133 14.37 -0.43 -27.07
N ASN A 134 14.65 0.77 -27.59
CA ASN A 134 15.91 1.46 -27.36
C ASN A 134 15.89 2.16 -25.99
N ALA A 135 14.80 2.87 -25.68
CA ALA A 135 14.60 3.49 -24.37
C ALA A 135 14.19 2.49 -23.28
N ARG A 136 13.74 1.29 -23.68
CA ARG A 136 13.20 0.22 -22.83
C ARG A 136 12.05 0.67 -21.96
N ILE A 137 11.18 1.51 -22.53
CA ILE A 137 10.00 2.07 -21.88
C ILE A 137 8.78 1.65 -22.68
N CYS A 138 7.75 1.17 -21.98
CA CYS A 138 6.40 1.13 -22.52
C CYS A 138 5.62 2.25 -21.83
N ASP A 139 5.13 3.22 -22.58
CA ASP A 139 4.35 4.32 -22.01
C ASP A 139 2.93 3.83 -21.70
N ALA A 140 2.52 3.94 -20.44
CA ALA A 140 1.20 3.46 -20.02
C ALA A 140 0.05 4.23 -20.71
N ASN A 141 0.25 5.51 -21.05
CA ASN A 141 -0.76 6.31 -21.75
C ASN A 141 -0.90 5.92 -23.23
N ALA A 142 0.19 5.51 -23.88
CA ALA A 142 0.16 4.93 -25.22
C ALA A 142 -0.54 3.58 -25.19
N TYR A 143 -0.14 2.69 -24.28
CA TYR A 143 -0.72 1.35 -24.14
C TYR A 143 -2.25 1.39 -24.00
N VAL A 144 -2.81 2.23 -23.12
CA VAL A 144 -4.28 2.28 -22.95
C VAL A 144 -5.03 2.82 -24.18
N LYS A 145 -4.36 3.49 -25.13
CA LYS A 145 -4.99 3.90 -26.39
C LYS A 145 -5.13 2.73 -27.36
N ASP A 146 -4.25 1.74 -27.25
CA ASP A 146 -4.29 0.52 -28.05
C ASP A 146 -5.27 -0.51 -27.46
N TYR A 147 -5.56 -0.42 -26.15
CA TYR A 147 -6.54 -1.27 -25.43
C TYR A 147 -7.66 -0.44 -24.75
N PRO A 148 -8.42 0.38 -25.51
CA PRO A 148 -9.36 1.33 -24.93
C PRO A 148 -10.55 0.65 -24.25
N ASP A 149 -11.02 -0.48 -24.78
CA ASP A 149 -12.18 -1.21 -24.26
C ASP A 149 -11.83 -1.93 -22.96
N GLU A 150 -10.67 -2.60 -22.91
CA GLU A 150 -10.16 -3.28 -21.72
C GLU A 150 -9.85 -2.28 -20.61
N TYR A 151 -9.20 -1.17 -20.95
CA TYR A 151 -8.91 -0.12 -19.96
C TYR A 151 -10.20 0.51 -19.45
N LYS A 152 -11.17 0.81 -20.32
CA LYS A 152 -12.48 1.32 -19.91
C LYS A 152 -13.21 0.34 -19.00
N ALA A 153 -13.27 -0.96 -19.35
CA ALA A 153 -13.91 -1.98 -18.52
C ALA A 153 -13.28 -2.05 -17.12
N ARG A 154 -11.95 -1.94 -17.05
CA ARG A 154 -11.20 -1.91 -15.80
C ARG A 154 -11.54 -0.69 -14.93
N LEU A 155 -11.60 0.51 -15.53
CA LEU A 155 -12.03 1.73 -14.84
C LEU A 155 -13.47 1.62 -14.33
N ASP A 156 -14.39 1.22 -15.21
CA ASP A 156 -15.81 1.07 -14.88
C ASP A 156 -15.99 0.07 -13.73
N TYR A 157 -15.21 -1.02 -13.73
CA TYR A 157 -15.21 -2.00 -12.64
C TYR A 157 -14.75 -1.41 -11.31
N ALA A 158 -13.65 -0.64 -11.30
CA ALA A 158 -13.16 0.03 -10.09
C ALA A 158 -14.17 1.08 -9.56
N TYR A 159 -14.77 1.88 -10.45
CA TYR A 159 -15.77 2.89 -10.09
C TYR A 159 -17.09 2.27 -9.61
N SER A 160 -17.44 1.07 -10.07
CA SER A 160 -18.67 0.40 -9.64
C SER A 160 -18.49 -0.37 -8.34
N ASN A 161 -17.31 -0.96 -8.11
CA ASN A 161 -17.11 -1.94 -7.03
C ASN A 161 -16.22 -1.43 -5.88
N PHE A 162 -15.42 -0.39 -6.09
CA PHE A 162 -14.48 0.10 -5.06
C PHE A 162 -14.69 1.55 -4.67
N MET A 163 -14.68 2.49 -5.63
CA MET A 163 -14.71 3.93 -5.33
C MET A 163 -15.88 4.38 -4.43
N PRO A 164 -17.13 3.93 -4.63
CA PRO A 164 -18.26 4.33 -3.79
C PRO A 164 -18.09 3.85 -2.35
N ASN A 165 -17.41 2.71 -2.16
CA ASN A 165 -17.23 2.08 -0.87
C ASN A 165 -16.16 2.78 0.00
N VAL A 166 -15.18 3.44 -0.62
CA VAL A 166 -14.09 4.16 0.09
C VAL A 166 -14.27 5.69 0.10
N LYS A 167 -15.33 6.20 -0.53
CA LYS A 167 -15.65 7.64 -0.56
C LYS A 167 -15.91 8.18 0.85
N GLY A 168 -15.22 9.26 1.21
CA GLY A 168 -15.35 9.90 2.53
C GLY A 168 -14.86 9.02 3.69
N LYS A 169 -14.12 7.94 3.40
CA LYS A 169 -13.53 7.05 4.40
C LYS A 169 -12.03 7.28 4.46
N ASN A 170 -11.48 6.95 5.62
CA ASN A 170 -10.04 6.94 5.86
C ASN A 170 -9.62 5.57 6.39
N GLY A 171 -8.42 5.14 6.04
CA GLY A 171 -8.00 3.80 6.43
C GLY A 171 -6.66 3.35 5.91
N ILE A 172 -6.44 2.05 6.02
CA ILE A 172 -5.29 1.38 5.42
C ILE A 172 -5.77 0.74 4.12
N ILE A 173 -5.05 1.02 3.04
CA ILE A 173 -5.27 0.43 1.72
C ILE A 173 -4.05 -0.40 1.31
N VAL A 174 -4.30 -1.59 0.79
CA VAL A 174 -3.28 -2.54 0.32
C VAL A 174 -3.60 -2.95 -1.11
N PHE A 175 -2.62 -2.83 -1.99
CA PHE A 175 -2.66 -3.24 -3.38
C PHE A 175 -1.81 -4.49 -3.55
N ASP A 176 -2.38 -5.55 -4.13
CA ASP A 176 -1.59 -6.67 -4.64
C ASP A 176 -1.29 -6.43 -6.10
N VAL A 177 0.00 -6.42 -6.46
CA VAL A 177 0.47 -6.14 -7.81
C VAL A 177 1.17 -7.39 -8.33
N LYS A 178 0.74 -7.88 -9.49
CA LYS A 178 1.43 -8.96 -10.21
C LYS A 178 2.32 -8.39 -11.28
N GLY A 179 3.56 -8.87 -11.36
CA GLY A 179 4.58 -8.44 -12.33
C GLY A 179 5.79 -7.76 -11.69
N TRP A 180 5.71 -7.34 -10.43
CA TRP A 180 6.87 -6.84 -9.70
C TRP A 180 7.80 -7.98 -9.23
N GLY A 181 9.11 -7.74 -9.32
CA GLY A 181 10.14 -8.71 -8.91
C GLY A 181 10.61 -8.56 -7.46
N ASP A 182 10.50 -7.37 -6.88
CA ASP A 182 11.05 -7.00 -5.58
C ASP A 182 9.99 -6.83 -4.48
N ALA A 183 8.71 -6.70 -4.87
CA ALA A 183 7.57 -6.61 -3.97
C ALA A 183 6.36 -7.37 -4.53
N THR A 184 5.43 -7.72 -3.64
CA THR A 184 4.16 -8.36 -4.03
C THR A 184 3.02 -7.34 -4.23
N GLY A 185 3.32 -6.05 -4.08
CA GLY A 185 2.32 -4.99 -4.02
C GLY A 185 2.77 -3.82 -3.16
N HIS A 186 1.82 -2.94 -2.84
CA HIS A 186 2.06 -1.70 -2.09
C HIS A 186 1.00 -1.53 -1.00
N PHE A 187 1.31 -0.77 0.05
CA PHE A 187 0.28 -0.35 1.00
C PHE A 187 0.62 1.00 1.60
N THR A 188 -0.45 1.72 1.91
CA THR A 188 -0.37 3.09 2.39
C THR A 188 -1.64 3.44 3.17
N LEU A 189 -1.71 4.69 3.65
CA LEU A 189 -2.96 5.22 4.16
C LEU A 189 -3.75 5.86 3.03
N TRP A 190 -5.06 5.67 3.13
CA TRP A 190 -6.06 6.33 2.31
C TRP A 190 -6.70 7.44 3.14
N GLU A 191 -6.66 8.67 2.63
CA GLU A 191 -7.28 9.85 3.22
C GLU A 191 -8.12 10.56 2.16
N ASP A 192 -9.44 10.43 2.26
CA ASP A 192 -10.42 11.12 1.42
C ASP A 192 -10.08 11.14 -0.08
N GLY A 193 -9.87 9.95 -0.68
CA GLY A 193 -9.53 9.84 -2.11
C GLY A 193 -8.03 9.79 -2.42
N ASN A 194 -7.17 10.06 -1.43
CA ASN A 194 -5.73 10.21 -1.64
C ASN A 194 -4.92 9.09 -0.98
N LEU A 195 -3.88 8.67 -1.67
CA LEU A 195 -2.82 7.80 -1.16
C LEU A 195 -1.74 8.66 -0.52
N LEU A 196 -1.49 8.46 0.78
CA LEU A 196 -0.53 9.29 1.52
C LEU A 196 0.93 8.95 1.24
N TYR A 197 1.21 7.79 0.64
CA TYR A 197 2.56 7.39 0.29
C TYR A 197 2.54 6.60 -1.02
N VAL A 198 3.20 7.15 -2.04
CA VAL A 198 3.50 6.56 -3.35
C VAL A 198 4.93 6.92 -3.74
N SER A 199 5.44 6.38 -4.85
CA SER A 199 6.77 6.75 -5.34
C SER A 199 6.83 8.25 -5.66
N GLU A 200 7.94 8.93 -5.33
CA GLU A 200 8.09 10.37 -5.58
C GLU A 200 8.03 10.67 -7.08
N GLY A 201 7.28 11.71 -7.47
CA GLY A 201 7.09 12.10 -8.87
C GLY A 201 6.27 11.10 -9.71
N SER A 202 5.67 10.08 -9.09
CA SER A 202 4.85 9.09 -9.80
C SER A 202 3.39 9.51 -9.94
N GLU A 203 2.74 8.97 -10.95
CA GLU A 203 1.30 9.14 -11.21
C GLU A 203 0.44 8.13 -10.43
N GLU A 204 1.05 7.42 -9.48
CA GLU A 204 0.44 6.35 -8.69
C GLU A 204 -0.72 6.82 -7.80
N ASN A 205 -0.81 8.12 -7.52
CA ASN A 205 -1.90 8.77 -6.79
C ASN A 205 -2.77 9.70 -7.69
N ASN A 206 -2.64 9.63 -9.01
CA ASN A 206 -3.44 10.46 -9.92
C ASN A 206 -4.60 9.64 -10.51
N PRO A 207 -5.87 9.88 -10.13
CA PRO A 207 -7.02 9.11 -10.62
C PRO A 207 -7.39 9.39 -12.09
N SER A 208 -6.60 10.17 -12.82
CA SER A 208 -6.69 10.28 -14.30
C SER A 208 -5.61 9.47 -15.02
N SER A 209 -4.65 8.90 -14.28
CA SER A 209 -3.52 8.17 -14.85
C SER A 209 -3.78 6.66 -14.93
N PRO A 210 -3.35 5.99 -16.01
CA PRO A 210 -3.25 4.53 -16.08
C PRO A 210 -2.46 3.92 -14.92
N SER A 211 -1.46 4.66 -14.41
CA SER A 211 -0.60 4.19 -13.32
C SER A 211 -1.20 4.44 -11.93
N TYR A 212 -2.44 4.93 -11.80
CA TYR A 212 -3.08 5.06 -10.48
C TYR A 212 -3.20 3.71 -9.78
N TYR A 213 -2.77 3.59 -8.53
CA TYR A 213 -2.63 2.28 -7.86
C TYR A 213 -3.88 1.42 -7.86
N VAL A 214 -5.08 2.03 -7.83
CA VAL A 214 -6.34 1.28 -7.76
C VAL A 214 -6.54 0.44 -9.02
N TRP A 215 -6.24 0.96 -10.21
CA TRP A 215 -6.31 0.22 -11.49
C TRP A 215 -4.95 0.03 -12.16
N TYR A 216 -3.87 0.25 -11.41
CA TYR A 216 -2.47 0.29 -11.84
C TYR A 216 -2.18 -0.59 -13.03
N ILE A 217 -1.58 0.03 -14.03
CA ILE A 217 -0.91 -0.60 -15.14
C ILE A 217 0.40 0.11 -15.42
N ASP A 218 1.42 -0.69 -15.64
CA ASP A 218 2.77 -0.23 -15.93
C ASP A 218 3.41 -1.24 -16.89
N PRO A 219 3.13 -1.16 -18.20
CA PRO A 219 3.68 -2.07 -19.19
C PRO A 219 5.22 -2.01 -19.21
N ARG A 220 5.89 -3.15 -19.40
CA ARG A 220 7.35 -3.26 -19.36
C ARG A 220 7.89 -4.24 -20.41
N ILE A 221 9.18 -4.08 -20.72
CA ILE A 221 9.99 -5.04 -21.46
C ILE A 221 11.00 -5.71 -20.52
N GLU A 222 11.14 -7.02 -20.60
CA GLU A 222 12.13 -7.79 -19.87
C GLU A 222 13.53 -7.64 -20.50
N TYR A 223 14.52 -7.24 -19.69
CA TYR A 223 15.86 -6.86 -20.11
C TYR A 223 16.59 -7.90 -21.00
N ASN A 224 16.33 -9.20 -20.81
CA ASN A 224 17.07 -10.30 -21.43
C ASN A 224 16.27 -11.19 -22.38
N ALA A 225 14.96 -10.97 -22.52
CA ALA A 225 14.07 -11.96 -23.11
C ALA A 225 13.26 -11.46 -24.33
N ASP A 226 13.46 -10.20 -24.75
CA ASP A 226 12.61 -9.53 -25.76
C ASP A 226 11.14 -9.84 -25.55
N ARG A 227 10.72 -9.81 -24.27
CA ARG A 227 9.40 -10.19 -23.82
C ARG A 227 8.77 -9.02 -23.11
N THR A 228 7.52 -8.75 -23.43
CA THR A 228 6.68 -7.78 -22.74
C THR A 228 5.90 -8.42 -21.61
N PHE A 229 5.61 -7.63 -20.59
CA PHE A 229 4.72 -8.01 -19.50
C PHE A 229 4.17 -6.75 -18.86
N ILE A 230 3.04 -6.87 -18.14
CA ILE A 230 2.38 -5.73 -17.52
C ILE A 230 2.17 -5.94 -16.02
N PRO A 231 3.06 -5.36 -15.19
CA PRO A 231 2.76 -5.04 -13.81
C PRO A 231 1.40 -4.38 -13.68
N GLN A 232 0.52 -5.01 -12.91
CA GLN A 232 -0.84 -4.51 -12.73
C GLN A 232 -1.39 -4.89 -11.35
N THR A 233 -2.22 -4.00 -10.78
CA THR A 233 -2.98 -4.32 -9.57
C THR A 233 -3.97 -5.43 -9.88
N VAL A 234 -3.96 -6.50 -9.09
CA VAL A 234 -4.92 -7.61 -9.22
C VAL A 234 -5.97 -7.58 -8.13
N GLU A 235 -5.58 -7.10 -6.94
CA GLU A 235 -6.49 -6.97 -5.80
C GLU A 235 -6.24 -5.68 -5.03
N VAL A 236 -7.31 -5.13 -4.44
CA VAL A 236 -7.26 -4.00 -3.51
C VAL A 236 -8.01 -4.37 -2.25
N HIS A 237 -7.40 -4.14 -1.10
CA HIS A 237 -7.96 -4.43 0.22
C HIS A 237 -7.99 -3.15 1.04
N PHE A 238 -9.12 -2.87 1.70
CA PHE A 238 -9.31 -1.68 2.49
C PHE A 238 -9.83 -2.00 3.89
N TRP A 239 -9.14 -1.49 4.91
CA TRP A 239 -9.61 -1.46 6.29
C TRP A 239 -9.87 -0.01 6.69
N GLU A 240 -11.14 0.33 6.91
CA GLU A 240 -11.53 1.60 7.50
C GLU A 240 -10.98 1.70 8.93
N LEU A 241 -10.41 2.86 9.24
CA LEU A 241 -10.01 3.24 10.59
C LEU A 241 -10.93 4.35 11.10
N LYS A 242 -11.28 4.30 12.39
CA LYS A 242 -12.18 5.27 13.03
C LYS A 242 -11.42 6.24 13.92
#